data_AF-A0A946TLY3-F1
#
_entry.id   AF-A0A946TLY3-F1
#
_cell.length_a   1.000
_cell.length_b   1.000
_cell.length_c   1.000
_cell.angle_alpha   90.00
_cell.angle_beta   90.00
_cell.angle_gamma   90.00
#
_symmetry.space_group_name_H-M   'P 1'
#
loop_
_entity.id
_entity.type
_entity.pdbx_description
1 polymer ?
#
loop_
_entity_poly.entity_id
_entity_poly.type
_entity_poly.pdbx_seq_one_letter_code
_entity_poly.pdbx_strand_id
1 'polypeptide(L)'
;GFVLHSSEYLQDATLEVEDGVALTATVDILKAIARGYGPRRSLLALGYAGWGPGQLDDEIRANGWLQAPADHELIFDSDQETKWERSIAKIGIDPRMLSDEAGHA
;
A
#
# COMPACT_ATOMS: atom_id res chain seq x y z
N GLY A 1 -6.60 -11.23 8.06
CA GLY A 1 -6.57 -10.63 6.72
C GLY A 1 -7.20 -9.27 6.81
N PHE A 2 -6.75 -8.34 5.97
CA PHE A 2 -7.28 -6.99 5.90
C PHE A 2 -7.80 -6.73 4.50
N VAL A 3 -8.90 -5.98 4.40
CA VAL A 3 -9.37 -5.46 3.13
C VAL A 3 -9.09 -3.97 3.13
N LEU A 4 -8.17 -3.54 2.28
CA LEU A 4 -7.97 -2.14 1.95
C LEU A 4 -9.00 -1.78 0.88
N HIS A 5 -9.69 -0.67 1.01
CA HIS A 5 -10.74 -0.27 0.08
C HIS A 5 -10.89 1.24 0.00
N SER A 6 -11.65 1.70 -1.00
CA SER A 6 -12.02 3.10 -1.11
C SER A 6 -13.03 3.51 -0.02
N SER A 7 -12.94 4.75 0.45
CA SER A 7 -13.62 5.23 1.67
C SER A 7 -15.12 5.51 1.52
N GLU A 8 -15.71 5.34 0.33
CA GLU A 8 -17.16 5.46 0.16
C GLU A 8 -17.94 4.31 0.83
N TYR A 9 -17.23 3.25 1.22
CA TYR A 9 -17.78 2.14 1.98
C TYR A 9 -17.24 2.22 3.41
N LEU A 10 -18.09 2.49 4.39
CA LEU A 10 -17.71 2.54 5.81
C LEU A 10 -18.61 1.60 6.63
N GLN A 11 -18.01 0.88 7.56
CA GLN A 11 -18.68 0.06 8.57
C GLN A 11 -18.11 0.37 9.95
N ASP A 12 -18.78 -0.10 11.01
CA ASP A 12 -18.35 0.16 12.40
C ASP A 12 -16.92 -0.30 12.71
N ALA A 13 -16.41 -1.30 11.99
CA ALA A 13 -15.05 -1.83 12.14
C ALA A 13 -14.09 -1.37 11.04
N THR A 14 -14.43 -0.28 10.36
CA THR A 14 -13.58 0.36 9.34
C THR A 14 -12.69 1.42 10.00
N LEU A 15 -11.40 1.34 9.71
CA LEU A 15 -10.43 2.39 10.02
C LEU A 15 -10.23 3.23 8.77
N GLU A 16 -10.61 4.51 8.82
CA GLU A 16 -10.20 5.45 7.79
C GLU A 16 -8.69 5.72 7.91
N VAL A 17 -8.00 5.68 6.79
CA VAL A 17 -6.57 5.98 6.72
C VAL A 17 -6.42 7.43 6.26
N GLU A 18 -6.12 7.66 4.99
CA GLU A 18 -5.97 8.99 4.39
C GLU A 18 -6.32 8.91 2.90
N ASP A 19 -6.49 10.06 2.26
CA ASP A 19 -6.71 10.24 0.82
C ASP A 19 -7.93 9.50 0.23
N GLY A 20 -8.86 9.05 1.07
CA GLY A 20 -10.02 8.26 0.62
C GLY A 20 -9.75 6.76 0.56
N VAL A 21 -8.74 6.30 1.31
CA VAL A 21 -8.46 4.89 1.57
C VAL A 21 -8.94 4.53 2.99
N ALA A 22 -9.55 3.36 3.10
CA ALA A 22 -10.03 2.79 4.35
C ALA A 22 -9.64 1.31 4.47
N LEU A 23 -9.54 0.84 5.71
CA LEU A 23 -9.11 -0.51 6.06
C LEU A 23 -10.17 -1.20 6.92
N THR A 24 -10.64 -2.36 6.50
CA THR A 24 -11.59 -3.17 7.27
C THR A 24 -11.05 -4.57 7.51
N ALA A 25 -11.15 -5.04 8.76
CA ALA A 25 -10.65 -6.36 9.20
C ALA A 25 -11.78 -7.33 9.59
N THR A 26 -12.94 -7.24 8.93
CA THR A 26 -14.10 -8.11 9.19
C THR A 26 -14.40 -9.04 8.03
N VAL A 27 -15.16 -10.10 8.27
CA VAL A 27 -15.66 -10.98 7.21
C VAL A 27 -16.84 -10.33 6.46
N ASP A 28 -17.50 -9.34 7.05
CA ASP A 28 -18.70 -8.76 6.48
C ASP A 28 -18.43 -7.95 5.21
N ILE A 29 -17.28 -7.28 5.11
CA ILE A 29 -16.86 -6.63 3.86
C ILE A 29 -16.65 -7.64 2.73
N LEU A 30 -16.13 -8.85 3.02
CA LEU A 30 -15.99 -9.90 2.01
C LEU A 30 -17.36 -10.39 1.51
N LYS A 31 -18.34 -10.51 2.41
CA LYS A 31 -19.73 -10.83 2.04
C LYS A 31 -20.35 -9.71 1.21
N ALA A 32 -20.08 -8.45 1.54
CA ALA A 32 -20.59 -7.30 0.80
C ALA A 32 -20.04 -7.29 -0.63
N ILE A 33 -18.72 -7.48 -0.80
CA ILE A 33 -18.07 -7.61 -2.11
C ILE A 33 -18.69 -8.77 -2.90
N ALA A 34 -18.84 -9.95 -2.30
CA ALA A 34 -19.41 -11.12 -2.96
C ALA A 34 -20.88 -10.91 -3.40
N ARG A 35 -21.62 -10.03 -2.72
CA ARG A 35 -23.01 -9.67 -3.05
C ARG A 35 -23.12 -8.48 -4.01
N GLY A 36 -22.01 -7.85 -4.40
CA GLY A 36 -22.00 -6.65 -5.25
C GLY A 36 -22.36 -5.35 -4.52
N TYR A 37 -22.39 -5.35 -3.19
CA TYR A 37 -22.61 -4.16 -2.35
C TYR A 37 -21.32 -3.67 -1.66
N GLY A 38 -20.16 -4.17 -2.10
CA GLY A 38 -18.87 -3.76 -1.59
C GLY A 38 -18.41 -2.39 -2.10
N PRO A 39 -17.23 -1.94 -1.66
CA PRO A 39 -16.58 -0.74 -2.19
C PRO A 39 -16.30 -0.85 -3.71
N ARG A 40 -16.13 0.30 -4.36
CA ARG A 40 -15.76 0.40 -5.79
C ARG A 40 -14.37 -0.18 -6.06
N ARG A 41 -13.43 0.01 -5.13
CA ARG A 41 -12.07 -0.54 -5.20
C ARG A 41 -11.75 -1.28 -3.91
N SER A 42 -11.14 -2.46 -4.03
CA SER A 42 -10.72 -3.25 -2.88
C SER A 42 -9.50 -4.09 -3.18
N LEU A 43 -8.64 -4.26 -2.18
CA LEU A 43 -7.49 -5.15 -2.17
C LEU A 43 -7.53 -6.00 -0.90
N LEU A 44 -7.57 -7.33 -1.08
CA LEU A 44 -7.45 -8.26 0.04
C LEU A 44 -5.96 -8.56 0.30
N ALA A 45 -5.50 -8.29 1.52
CA ALA A 45 -4.16 -8.59 1.98
C ALA A 45 -4.18 -9.58 3.16
N LEU A 46 -3.26 -10.54 3.14
CA LEU A 46 -3.08 -11.51 4.23
C LEU A 46 -1.73 -11.27 4.90
N GLY A 47 -1.77 -10.86 6.17
CA GLY A 47 -0.60 -10.41 6.90
C GLY A 47 -0.38 -8.91 6.76
N TYR A 48 0.73 -8.44 7.33
CA TYR A 48 1.18 -7.05 7.25
C TYR A 48 2.70 -7.03 7.45
N ALA A 49 3.34 -5.99 6.91
CA ALA A 49 4.70 -5.62 7.30
C ALA A 49 4.59 -4.65 8.48
N GLY A 50 5.40 -4.85 9.51
CA GLY A 50 5.43 -4.02 10.70
C GLY A 50 6.86 -3.73 11.10
N TRP A 51 7.07 -2.53 11.62
CA TRP A 51 8.38 -2.06 12.07
C TRP A 51 8.36 -1.85 13.57
N GLY A 52 9.49 -2.13 14.21
CA GLY A 52 9.74 -1.73 15.59
C GLY A 52 9.89 -0.21 15.72
N PRO A 53 9.88 0.33 16.95
CA PRO A 53 10.05 1.76 17.18
C PRO A 53 11.34 2.29 16.54
N GLY A 54 11.23 3.32 15.68
CA GLY A 54 12.36 3.97 14.99
C GLY A 54 13.01 3.16 13.87
N GLN A 55 12.65 1.88 13.69
CA GLN A 55 13.28 1.01 12.71
C GLN A 55 13.11 1.52 11.27
N LEU A 56 11.89 1.94 10.90
CA LEU A 56 11.62 2.43 9.55
C LEU A 56 12.42 3.70 9.23
N ASP A 57 12.48 4.64 10.18
CA ASP A 57 13.26 5.88 10.04
C ASP A 57 14.76 5.59 9.83
N ASP A 58 15.30 4.64 10.59
CA ASP A 58 16.70 4.23 10.46
C ASP A 58 16.98 3.52 9.13
N GLU A 59 16.08 2.65 8.66
CA GLU A 59 16.20 1.98 7.37
C GLU A 59 16.10 2.97 6.20
N ILE A 60 15.23 3.98 6.28
CA ILE A 60 15.15 5.07 5.29
C ILE A 60 16.46 5.86 5.27
N ARG A 61 17.02 6.22 6.43
CA ARG A 61 18.31 6.94 6.51
C ARG A 61 19.48 6.11 5.98
N ALA A 62 19.42 4.80 6.11
CA ALA A 62 20.40 3.87 5.56
C ALA A 62 20.21 3.61 4.05
N ASN A 63 19.29 4.33 3.37
CA ASN A 63 18.90 4.12 1.97
C ASN A 63 18.37 2.70 1.69
N GLY A 64 17.85 2.01 2.71
CA GLY A 64 17.20 0.70 2.57
C GLY A 64 15.78 0.79 2.01
N TRP A 65 15.14 1.96 2.11
CA TRP A 65 13.81 2.24 1.54
C TRP A 65 13.77 3.55 0.78
N LEU A 66 12.99 3.55 -0.30
CA LEU A 66 12.56 4.75 -1.01
C LEU A 66 11.08 4.99 -0.73
N GLN A 67 10.72 6.25 -0.51
CA GLN A 67 9.34 6.65 -0.28
C GLN A 67 8.78 7.38 -1.51
N ALA A 68 7.60 6.98 -1.96
CA ALA A 68 6.83 7.66 -2.99
C ALA A 68 5.45 8.08 -2.44
N PRO A 69 4.86 9.19 -2.93
CA PRO A 69 3.49 9.55 -2.58
C PRO A 69 2.51 8.44 -2.94
N ALA A 70 1.55 8.18 -2.05
CA ALA A 70 0.47 7.23 -2.28
C ALA A 70 -0.32 7.57 -3.55
N ASP A 71 -0.87 6.54 -4.19
CA ASP A 71 -1.67 6.67 -5.40
C ASP A 71 -2.75 5.60 -5.41
N HIS A 72 -4.01 6.01 -5.60
CA HIS A 72 -5.10 5.06 -5.75
C HIS A 72 -4.94 4.13 -6.94
N GLU A 73 -4.31 4.58 -8.02
CA GLU A 73 -4.04 3.74 -9.18
C GLU A 73 -2.95 2.72 -8.84
N LEU A 74 -1.91 3.06 -8.09
CA LEU A 74 -0.89 2.09 -7.66
C LEU A 74 -1.42 1.11 -6.59
N ILE A 75 -2.16 1.62 -5.60
CA ILE A 75 -2.67 0.82 -4.49
C ILE A 75 -3.64 -0.25 -5.02
N PHE A 76 -4.64 0.16 -5.81
CA PHE A 76 -5.72 -0.71 -6.25
C PHE A 76 -5.51 -1.33 -7.64
N ASP A 77 -4.36 -1.10 -8.28
CA ASP A 77 -4.12 -1.72 -9.59
C ASP A 77 -4.16 -3.25 -9.52
N SER A 78 -4.68 -3.86 -10.58
CA SER A 78 -4.60 -5.29 -10.84
C SER A 78 -3.26 -5.70 -11.42
N ASP A 79 -2.60 -4.83 -12.20
CA ASP A 79 -1.31 -5.12 -12.81
C ASP A 79 -0.20 -4.92 -11.77
N GLN A 80 0.20 -6.01 -11.13
CA GLN A 80 1.24 -5.99 -10.09
C GLN A 80 2.65 -5.86 -10.66
N GLU A 81 2.89 -6.31 -11.90
CA GLU A 81 4.23 -6.34 -12.50
C GLU A 81 4.75 -4.91 -12.73
N THR A 82 3.86 -4.00 -13.14
CA THR A 82 4.24 -2.60 -13.44
C THR A 82 4.20 -1.68 -12.23
N LYS A 83 3.71 -2.13 -11.06
CA LYS A 83 3.56 -1.25 -9.88
C LYS A 83 4.89 -0.68 -9.39
N TRP A 84 5.91 -1.52 -9.36
CA TRP A 84 7.23 -1.11 -8.86
C TRP A 84 7.88 -0.10 -9.79
N GLU A 85 7.85 -0.35 -11.11
CA GLU A 85 8.42 0.58 -12.09
C GLU A 85 7.70 1.94 -12.05
N ARG A 86 6.36 1.94 -11.95
CA ARG A 86 5.57 3.16 -11.84
C ARG A 86 5.80 3.90 -10.52
N SER A 87 5.97 3.19 -9.40
CA SER A 87 6.24 3.84 -8.11
C SER A 87 7.61 4.52 -8.08
N ILE A 88 8.64 3.89 -8.66
CA ILE A 88 9.97 4.48 -8.84
C ILE A 88 9.94 5.66 -9.81
N ALA A 89 9.20 5.55 -10.93
CA ALA A 89 9.03 6.64 -11.88
C ALA A 89 8.33 7.87 -11.25
N LYS A 90 7.39 7.67 -10.31
CA LYS A 90 6.70 8.78 -9.61
C LYS A 90 7.64 9.68 -8.80
N ILE A 91 8.77 9.15 -8.35
CA ILE A 91 9.78 9.93 -7.60
C ILE A 91 10.92 10.43 -8.49
N GLY A 92 10.80 10.27 -9.81
CA GLY A 92 11.78 10.74 -10.79
C GLY A 92 13.10 9.96 -10.77
N ILE A 93 13.12 8.78 -10.16
CA ILE A 93 14.29 7.92 -10.10
C ILE A 93 14.26 6.99 -11.31
N ASP A 94 15.39 6.82 -11.97
CA ASP A 94 15.58 5.77 -12.96
C ASP A 94 15.96 4.48 -12.22
N PRO A 95 15.21 3.36 -12.39
CA PRO A 95 15.56 2.07 -11.80
C PRO A 95 17.02 1.66 -12.01
N ARG A 96 17.63 2.08 -13.13
CA ARG A 96 19.04 1.79 -13.48
C ARG A 96 20.05 2.56 -12.62
N MET A 97 19.62 3.58 -11.89
CA MET A 97 20.43 4.32 -10.93
C MET A 97 20.39 3.71 -9.52
N LEU A 98 19.54 2.70 -9.28
CA LEU A 98 19.57 1.88 -8.08
C LEU A 98 20.73 0.89 -8.23
N SER A 99 21.92 1.28 -7.78
CA SER A 99 23.07 0.39 -7.68
C SER A 99 22.84 -0.66 -6.58
N ASP A 100 23.27 -1.90 -6.82
CA ASP A 100 23.24 -3.02 -5.87
C ASP A 100 24.28 -2.86 -4.74
N GLU A 101 25.12 -1.82 -4.81
CA GLU A 101 26.06 -1.47 -3.74
C GLU A 101 25.40 -0.53 -2.74
N ALA A 102 24.96 -1.09 -1.61
CA ALA A 102 24.89 -0.35 -0.35
C ALA A 102 26.32 0.12 0.00
N GLY A 103 26.71 1.29 -0.52
CA GLY A 103 28.02 1.88 -0.29
C GLY A 103 28.22 2.21 1.19
N HIS A 104 28.90 1.33 1.91
CA HIS A 104 29.59 1.67 3.13
C HIS A 104 30.95 2.27 2.75
N ALA A 105 31.21 3.51 3.20
CA ALA A 105 32.56 4.03 3.37
C ALA A 105 33.04 3.75 4.80
#